data_AF-A0A948PQ88-F1
#
_entry.id   AF-A0A948PQ88-F1
#
_cell.length_a   1.000
_cell.length_b   1.000
_cell.length_c   1.000
_cell.angle_alpha   90.00
_cell.angle_beta   90.00
_cell.angle_gamma   90.00
#
_symmetry.space_group_name_H-M   'P 1'
#
loop_
_entity.id
_entity.type
_entity.pdbx_description
1 polymer ?
#
loop_
_entity_poly.entity_id
_entity_poly.type
_entity_poly.pdbx_seq_one_letter_code
_entity_poly.pdbx_strand_id
1 'polypeptide(L)'
;EKLKESGITLVSYGVVPLENSEDGMKPVFEFARKMGIRTIVTEPQYDDFSLIEKMVKDYNVQVAIHNHPPPTKYARPETVLDHIKGLDQRIGVCADTGHWMRTGVNPIEALKKLEGRILDVHLKDLNEFGVRDAHDVPFGQGKANIRDILAELTRQDYFGYLAVEHEKKEDVDNPLPPVLKGLEYIAGVTYYQDFDQILGRWGRKYHKHGWNHYGPGYFELDKETGVLKGHDGMGLFWYSGKKYDDFVLELEFKCEDELTNSGVFIRVPEMPASDDYIYHSFEVQIDDHSKGIHGTAAVYDAEAPTKKASNLSGKWNHMRIELVGHIIKVDLNGENVLTWEMEPRGKIRDFAREGYIGLQNHDSRSPVYFRNIFIKEIK
;
A
#
# COMPACT_ATOMS: atom_id res chain seq x y z
N GLU A 1 -9.80 -9.07 26.46
CA GLU A 1 -8.85 -10.17 26.76
C GLU A 1 -8.97 -11.30 25.76
N LYS A 2 -10.11 -12.00 25.67
CA LYS A 2 -10.35 -13.08 24.67
C LYS A 2 -9.91 -12.77 23.22
N LEU A 3 -10.21 -11.56 22.72
CA LEU A 3 -9.76 -11.14 21.38
C LEU A 3 -8.24 -11.11 21.26
N LYS A 4 -7.54 -10.56 22.27
CA LYS A 4 -6.07 -10.53 22.31
C LYS A 4 -5.48 -11.94 22.38
N GLU A 5 -6.06 -12.82 23.20
CA GLU A 5 -5.66 -14.23 23.30
C GLU A 5 -5.81 -14.97 21.96
N SER A 6 -6.78 -14.56 21.14
CA SER A 6 -7.04 -15.12 19.81
C SER A 6 -6.27 -14.41 18.70
N GLY A 7 -5.45 -13.39 19.00
CA GLY A 7 -4.77 -12.58 18.00
C GLY A 7 -5.69 -11.73 17.11
N ILE A 8 -6.93 -11.47 17.56
CA ILE A 8 -7.95 -10.71 16.80
C ILE A 8 -8.02 -9.27 17.31
N THR A 9 -8.08 -8.33 16.38
CA THR A 9 -8.30 -6.90 16.67
C THR A 9 -9.66 -6.47 16.13
N LEU A 10 -10.42 -5.70 16.90
CA LEU A 10 -11.64 -5.07 16.40
C LEU A 10 -11.26 -3.82 15.63
N VAL A 11 -11.63 -3.78 14.35
CA VAL A 11 -11.21 -2.73 13.42
C VAL A 11 -12.36 -1.80 13.06
N SER A 12 -13.54 -2.36 12.90
CA SER A 12 -14.81 -1.66 12.64
C SER A 12 -15.94 -2.20 13.52
N TYR A 13 -17.03 -1.43 13.64
CA TYR A 13 -18.26 -1.82 14.33
C TYR A 13 -19.48 -1.35 13.56
N GLY A 14 -20.33 -2.28 13.12
CA GLY A 14 -21.60 -2.00 12.47
C GLY A 14 -22.17 -3.22 11.74
N VAL A 15 -23.20 -3.06 10.91
CA VAL A 15 -23.91 -1.80 10.61
C VAL A 15 -24.80 -1.40 11.81
N VAL A 16 -24.45 -0.34 12.53
CA VAL A 16 -25.15 0.08 13.76
C VAL A 16 -25.97 1.36 13.52
N PRO A 17 -27.21 1.47 14.00
CA PRO A 17 -27.94 2.73 13.92
C PRO A 17 -27.28 3.79 14.80
N LEU A 18 -27.17 5.00 14.26
CA LEU A 18 -26.86 6.19 15.05
C LEU A 18 -28.15 6.98 15.19
N GLU A 19 -28.65 7.17 16.41
CA GLU A 19 -29.79 8.05 16.65
C GLU A 19 -29.40 9.51 16.38
N ASN A 20 -30.31 10.33 15.86
CA ASN A 20 -30.03 11.75 15.60
C ASN A 20 -30.08 12.60 16.88
N SER A 21 -29.33 12.18 17.90
CA SER A 21 -29.19 12.87 19.19
C SER A 21 -27.80 12.60 19.77
N GLU A 22 -27.22 13.56 20.49
CA GLU A 22 -25.90 13.35 21.09
C GLU A 22 -25.92 12.18 22.07
N ASP A 23 -26.97 12.08 22.88
CA ASP A 23 -27.07 11.07 23.93
C ASP A 23 -27.24 9.66 23.35
N GLY A 24 -27.85 9.52 22.17
CA GLY A 24 -27.91 8.25 21.44
C GLY A 24 -26.60 7.88 20.74
N MET A 25 -25.84 8.86 20.22
CA MET A 25 -24.56 8.58 19.57
C MET A 25 -23.41 8.32 20.55
N LYS A 26 -23.37 9.04 21.70
CA LYS A 26 -22.27 8.98 22.67
C LYS A 26 -21.91 7.55 23.10
N PRO A 27 -22.85 6.66 23.47
CA PRO A 27 -22.51 5.29 23.86
C PRO A 27 -21.77 4.51 22.76
N VAL A 28 -22.16 4.69 21.49
CA VAL A 28 -21.53 4.00 20.34
C VAL A 28 -20.10 4.48 20.14
N PHE A 29 -19.88 5.80 20.16
CA PHE A 29 -18.55 6.40 20.00
C PHE A 29 -17.63 6.11 21.19
N GLU A 30 -18.16 6.14 22.42
CA GLU A 30 -17.41 5.72 23.61
C GLU A 30 -17.00 4.26 23.56
N PHE A 31 -17.90 3.37 23.14
CA PHE A 31 -17.60 1.95 22.95
C PHE A 31 -16.50 1.78 21.91
N ALA A 32 -16.62 2.42 20.74
CA ALA A 32 -15.61 2.36 19.70
C ALA A 32 -14.23 2.80 20.23
N ARG A 33 -14.16 3.94 20.92
CA ARG A 33 -12.91 4.46 21.50
C ARG A 33 -12.33 3.51 22.55
N LYS A 34 -13.16 2.98 23.45
CA LYS A 34 -12.73 2.06 24.52
C LYS A 34 -12.19 0.75 23.94
N MET A 35 -12.75 0.27 22.83
CA MET A 35 -12.34 -0.98 22.17
C MET A 35 -11.21 -0.79 21.15
N GLY A 36 -10.78 0.46 20.88
CA GLY A 36 -9.76 0.77 19.88
C GLY A 36 -10.26 0.64 18.43
N ILE A 37 -11.58 0.66 18.23
CA ILE A 37 -12.24 0.57 16.92
C ILE A 37 -12.02 1.88 16.17
N ARG A 38 -11.64 1.77 14.90
CA ARG A 38 -11.33 2.94 14.06
C ARG A 38 -12.55 3.46 13.32
N THR A 39 -13.43 2.55 12.90
CA THR A 39 -14.55 2.87 12.00
C THR A 39 -15.88 2.38 12.56
N ILE A 40 -16.86 3.26 12.66
CA ILE A 40 -18.25 2.91 12.90
C ILE A 40 -18.94 2.83 11.53
N VAL A 41 -19.54 1.69 11.20
CA VAL A 41 -20.33 1.50 9.98
C VAL A 41 -21.80 1.73 10.32
N THR A 42 -22.49 2.58 9.56
CA THR A 42 -23.88 2.98 9.86
C THR A 42 -24.69 3.30 8.60
N GLU A 43 -26.01 3.40 8.75
CA GLU A 43 -26.93 3.77 7.67
C GLU A 43 -27.98 4.80 8.19
N PRO A 44 -27.61 6.08 8.31
CA PRO A 44 -28.46 7.09 8.93
C PRO A 44 -29.73 7.36 8.12
N GLN A 45 -30.89 7.41 8.78
CA GLN A 45 -32.16 7.68 8.09
C GLN A 45 -32.46 9.18 7.94
N TYR A 46 -31.67 10.04 8.55
CA TYR A 46 -31.78 11.50 8.51
C TYR A 46 -30.76 12.12 7.55
N ASP A 47 -30.99 13.38 7.15
CA ASP A 47 -30.15 14.10 6.17
C ASP A 47 -29.06 14.95 6.83
N ASP A 48 -29.32 15.45 8.04
CA ASP A 48 -28.39 16.35 8.75
C ASP A 48 -27.25 15.56 9.42
N PHE A 49 -26.06 15.66 8.85
CA PHE A 49 -24.85 15.00 9.35
C PHE A 49 -24.00 15.88 10.28
N SER A 50 -24.47 17.08 10.65
CA SER A 50 -23.73 18.00 11.53
C SER A 50 -23.34 17.34 12.86
N LEU A 51 -24.24 16.51 13.39
CA LEU A 51 -24.00 15.80 14.63
C LEU A 51 -22.98 14.66 14.48
N ILE A 52 -23.05 13.90 13.39
CA ILE A 52 -22.04 12.88 13.06
C ILE A 52 -20.67 13.55 12.93
N GLU A 53 -20.59 14.69 12.23
CA GLU A 53 -19.34 15.42 12.06
C GLU A 53 -18.76 15.91 13.38
N LYS A 54 -19.61 16.44 14.28
CA LYS A 54 -19.20 16.80 15.63
C LYS A 54 -18.62 15.59 16.38
N MET A 55 -19.33 14.46 16.38
CA MET A 55 -18.88 13.25 17.09
C MET A 55 -17.57 12.70 16.53
N VAL A 56 -17.41 12.68 15.20
CA VAL A 56 -16.17 12.28 14.53
C VAL A 56 -14.99 13.15 14.94
N LYS A 57 -15.19 14.48 15.07
CA LYS A 57 -14.16 15.43 15.53
C LYS A 57 -13.83 15.22 17.01
N ASP A 58 -14.84 15.12 17.86
CA ASP A 58 -14.70 14.99 19.31
C ASP A 58 -14.00 13.68 19.72
N TYR A 59 -14.30 12.58 19.05
CA TYR A 59 -13.79 11.24 19.40
C TYR A 59 -12.61 10.78 18.56
N ASN A 60 -12.36 11.43 17.42
CA ASN A 60 -11.38 10.98 16.43
C ASN A 60 -11.63 9.52 15.96
N VAL A 61 -12.89 9.19 15.71
CA VAL A 61 -13.37 7.90 15.19
C VAL A 61 -14.01 8.14 13.83
N GLN A 62 -13.76 7.26 12.87
CA GLN A 62 -14.33 7.34 11.52
C GLN A 62 -15.79 6.86 11.49
N VAL A 63 -16.58 7.41 10.58
CA VAL A 63 -17.95 6.94 10.28
C VAL A 63 -18.08 6.64 8.80
N ALA A 64 -18.43 5.39 8.49
CA ALA A 64 -18.59 4.88 7.14
C ALA A 64 -20.07 4.59 6.86
N ILE A 65 -20.64 5.24 5.84
CA ILE A 65 -22.03 5.07 5.44
C ILE A 65 -22.13 3.81 4.56
N HIS A 66 -22.92 2.84 5.00
CA HIS A 66 -23.12 1.56 4.31
C HIS A 66 -24.21 1.65 3.25
N ASN A 67 -23.97 1.03 2.09
CA ASN A 67 -24.96 0.94 1.03
C ASN A 67 -25.71 -0.40 1.08
N HIS A 68 -27.04 -0.36 1.26
CA HIS A 68 -27.91 -1.51 0.99
C HIS A 68 -28.64 -1.35 -0.36
N PRO A 69 -29.24 -2.42 -0.92
CA PRO A 69 -30.02 -2.33 -2.17
C PRO A 69 -31.30 -1.48 -1.98
N PRO A 70 -31.90 -0.93 -3.06
CA PRO A 70 -33.19 -0.27 -3.00
C PRO A 70 -34.24 -1.14 -2.31
N PRO A 71 -35.14 -0.54 -1.51
CA PRO A 71 -35.48 0.90 -1.52
C PRO A 71 -34.68 1.76 -0.53
N THR A 72 -33.51 1.33 -0.04
CA THR A 72 -32.76 2.13 0.94
C THR A 72 -32.15 3.41 0.36
N LYS A 73 -31.89 4.37 1.24
CA LYS A 73 -31.42 5.72 0.90
C LYS A 73 -30.05 5.72 0.18
N TYR A 74 -29.14 4.83 0.58
CA TYR A 74 -27.75 4.86 0.13
C TYR A 74 -27.40 3.80 -0.93
N ALA A 75 -28.40 3.30 -1.64
CA ALA A 75 -28.21 2.28 -2.68
C ALA A 75 -27.28 2.69 -3.84
N ARG A 76 -27.07 4.00 -4.04
CA ARG A 76 -26.24 4.54 -5.11
C ARG A 76 -25.06 5.32 -4.51
N PRO A 77 -23.84 5.18 -5.06
CA PRO A 77 -22.66 5.89 -4.54
C PRO A 77 -22.81 7.42 -4.61
N GLU A 78 -23.54 7.94 -5.60
CA GLU A 78 -23.80 9.37 -5.76
C GLU A 78 -24.56 9.94 -4.56
N THR A 79 -25.57 9.21 -4.07
CA THR A 79 -26.36 9.66 -2.93
C THR A 79 -25.51 9.78 -1.67
N VAL A 80 -24.57 8.85 -1.46
CA VAL A 80 -23.65 8.94 -0.32
C VAL A 80 -22.72 10.15 -0.48
N LEU A 81 -22.13 10.35 -1.66
CA LEU A 81 -21.23 11.48 -1.94
C LEU A 81 -21.91 12.84 -1.68
N ASP A 82 -23.17 12.99 -2.12
CA ASP A 82 -23.92 14.23 -1.93
C ASP A 82 -24.09 14.57 -0.44
N HIS A 83 -24.35 13.57 0.41
CA HIS A 83 -24.52 13.77 1.85
C HIS A 83 -23.21 14.08 2.58
N ILE A 84 -22.08 13.53 2.12
CA ILE A 84 -20.79 13.69 2.81
C ILE A 84 -19.93 14.81 2.22
N LYS A 85 -20.41 15.50 1.18
CA LYS A 85 -19.69 16.56 0.50
C LYS A 85 -19.39 17.72 1.45
N GLY A 86 -18.13 18.13 1.52
CA GLY A 86 -17.69 19.22 2.40
C GLY A 86 -17.54 18.87 3.88
N LEU A 87 -17.93 17.67 4.30
CA LEU A 87 -17.73 17.19 5.67
C LEU A 87 -16.28 16.69 5.89
N ASP A 88 -15.91 16.53 7.16
CA ASP A 88 -14.66 15.91 7.60
C ASP A 88 -14.32 14.61 6.86
N GLN A 89 -13.05 14.41 6.51
CA GLN A 89 -12.55 13.24 5.76
C GLN A 89 -12.70 11.91 6.52
N ARG A 90 -12.94 11.96 7.83
CA ARG A 90 -13.29 10.80 8.64
C ARG A 90 -14.76 10.37 8.50
N ILE A 91 -15.56 11.08 7.72
CA ILE A 91 -16.90 10.66 7.27
C ILE A 91 -16.80 10.22 5.81
N GLY A 92 -17.16 8.97 5.54
CA GLY A 92 -17.00 8.38 4.22
C GLY A 92 -17.90 7.18 4.01
N VAL A 93 -17.45 6.23 3.20
CA VAL A 93 -18.29 5.13 2.69
C VAL A 93 -17.80 3.79 3.20
N CYS A 94 -18.75 2.93 3.58
CA CYS A 94 -18.56 1.50 3.69
C CYS A 94 -19.05 0.88 2.38
N ALA A 95 -18.12 0.54 1.49
CA ALA A 95 -18.43 0.07 0.15
C ALA A 95 -18.81 -1.41 0.17
N ASP A 96 -20.10 -1.72 0.04
CA ASP A 96 -20.57 -3.09 -0.17
C ASP A 96 -20.67 -3.41 -1.66
N THR A 97 -19.78 -4.28 -2.13
CA THR A 97 -19.67 -4.62 -3.54
C THR A 97 -20.85 -5.45 -4.03
N GLY A 98 -21.40 -6.32 -3.18
CA GLY A 98 -22.52 -7.21 -3.53
C GLY A 98 -23.84 -6.45 -3.61
N HIS A 99 -24.11 -5.54 -2.68
CA HIS A 99 -25.31 -4.71 -2.70
C HIS A 99 -25.37 -3.84 -3.96
N TRP A 100 -24.25 -3.29 -4.43
CA TRP A 100 -24.22 -2.63 -5.73
C TRP A 100 -24.54 -3.59 -6.89
N MET A 101 -23.92 -4.77 -6.91
CA MET A 101 -24.17 -5.76 -7.96
C MET A 101 -25.65 -6.16 -8.07
N ARG A 102 -26.35 -6.37 -6.95
CA ARG A 102 -27.80 -6.71 -6.91
C ARG A 102 -28.69 -5.67 -7.60
N THR A 103 -28.18 -4.47 -7.82
CA THR A 103 -28.92 -3.30 -8.30
C THR A 103 -28.44 -2.81 -9.67
N GLY A 104 -27.54 -3.58 -10.30
CA GLY A 104 -26.93 -3.25 -11.58
C GLY A 104 -25.89 -2.13 -11.51
N VAL A 105 -25.42 -1.77 -10.31
CA VAL A 105 -24.27 -0.86 -10.14
C VAL A 105 -22.99 -1.68 -10.27
N ASN A 106 -22.12 -1.30 -11.20
CA ASN A 106 -20.80 -1.90 -11.30
C ASN A 106 -19.95 -1.47 -10.10
N PRO A 107 -19.43 -2.42 -9.28
CA PRO A 107 -18.68 -2.07 -8.07
C PRO A 107 -17.37 -1.33 -8.36
N ILE A 108 -16.66 -1.64 -9.45
CA ILE A 108 -15.40 -0.97 -9.81
C ILE A 108 -15.66 0.51 -10.17
N GLU A 109 -16.71 0.78 -10.94
CA GLU A 109 -17.09 2.15 -11.29
C GLU A 109 -17.62 2.93 -10.08
N ALA A 110 -18.30 2.26 -9.14
CA ALA A 110 -18.69 2.87 -7.87
C ALA A 110 -17.46 3.22 -7.03
N LEU A 111 -16.49 2.31 -6.90
CA LEU A 111 -15.23 2.56 -6.18
C LEU A 111 -14.47 3.75 -6.77
N LYS A 112 -14.33 3.83 -8.10
CA LYS A 112 -13.69 4.98 -8.79
C LYS A 112 -14.36 6.31 -8.44
N LYS A 113 -15.70 6.34 -8.43
CA LYS A 113 -16.45 7.56 -8.05
C LYS A 113 -16.23 7.97 -6.59
N LEU A 114 -15.98 7.00 -5.72
CA LEU A 114 -15.80 7.18 -4.29
C LEU A 114 -14.33 7.43 -3.88
N GLU A 115 -13.44 7.70 -4.84
CA GLU A 115 -12.01 7.90 -4.60
C GLU A 115 -11.75 8.93 -3.49
N GLY A 116 -10.90 8.54 -2.54
CA GLY A 116 -10.58 9.33 -1.34
C GLY A 116 -11.62 9.29 -0.21
N ARG A 117 -12.81 8.72 -0.42
CA ARG A 117 -13.89 8.66 0.59
C ARG A 117 -14.24 7.25 1.09
N ILE A 118 -13.60 6.20 0.58
CA ILE A 118 -13.80 4.84 1.08
C ILE A 118 -13.07 4.68 2.42
N LEU A 119 -13.80 4.27 3.47
CA LEU A 119 -13.25 4.04 4.81
C LEU A 119 -13.29 2.56 5.21
N ASP A 120 -14.28 1.83 4.70
CA ASP A 120 -14.52 0.42 4.98
C ASP A 120 -15.04 -0.27 3.71
N VAL A 121 -14.86 -1.58 3.58
CA VAL A 121 -15.30 -2.36 2.42
C VAL A 121 -15.91 -3.65 2.93
N HIS A 122 -17.19 -3.85 2.62
CA HIS A 122 -17.85 -5.14 2.75
C HIS A 122 -17.69 -5.88 1.41
N LEU A 123 -16.67 -6.73 1.34
CA LEU A 123 -16.32 -7.42 0.11
C LEU A 123 -17.20 -8.66 -0.05
N LYS A 124 -17.98 -8.67 -1.13
CA LYS A 124 -18.85 -9.76 -1.57
C LYS A 124 -18.58 -10.10 -3.03
N ASP A 125 -18.70 -11.36 -3.40
CA ASP A 125 -18.81 -11.82 -4.79
C ASP A 125 -20.13 -12.56 -4.96
N LEU A 126 -20.84 -12.29 -6.05
CA LEU A 126 -22.19 -12.84 -6.29
C LEU A 126 -22.24 -13.71 -7.53
N ASN A 127 -23.08 -14.75 -7.50
CA ASN A 127 -23.30 -15.64 -8.64
C ASN A 127 -23.77 -14.91 -9.91
N GLU A 128 -24.53 -13.81 -9.75
CA GLU A 128 -25.15 -13.05 -10.83
C GLU A 128 -24.99 -11.53 -10.62
N PHE A 129 -25.07 -10.77 -11.73
CA PHE A 129 -25.03 -9.30 -11.72
C PHE A 129 -26.38 -8.73 -12.16
N GLY A 130 -26.85 -7.68 -11.47
CA GLY A 130 -28.13 -7.03 -11.78
C GLY A 130 -29.36 -7.79 -11.29
N VAL A 131 -29.18 -8.85 -10.51
CA VAL A 131 -30.27 -9.70 -10.00
C VAL A 131 -30.41 -9.47 -8.49
N ARG A 132 -31.60 -9.06 -8.07
CA ARG A 132 -31.90 -8.69 -6.67
C ARG A 132 -31.60 -9.82 -5.69
N ASP A 133 -31.97 -11.03 -6.07
CA ASP A 133 -31.87 -12.22 -5.23
C ASP A 133 -30.57 -13.02 -5.48
N ALA A 134 -29.58 -12.40 -6.13
CA ALA A 134 -28.25 -13.00 -6.28
C ALA A 134 -27.63 -13.26 -4.89
N HIS A 135 -27.02 -14.43 -4.75
CA HIS A 135 -26.45 -14.91 -3.49
C HIS A 135 -24.93 -14.86 -3.53
N ASP A 136 -24.32 -14.81 -2.35
CA ASP A 136 -22.87 -14.79 -2.23
C ASP A 136 -22.27 -16.12 -2.67
N VAL A 137 -21.08 -16.02 -3.26
CA VAL A 137 -20.24 -17.15 -3.66
C VAL A 137 -18.82 -16.85 -3.22
N PRO A 138 -17.96 -17.87 -3.04
CA PRO A 138 -16.56 -17.60 -2.71
C PRO A 138 -15.93 -16.71 -3.76
N PHE A 139 -15.06 -15.80 -3.31
CA PHE A 139 -14.40 -14.85 -4.20
C PHE A 139 -13.73 -15.52 -5.41
N GLY A 140 -13.94 -14.92 -6.59
CA GLY A 140 -13.42 -15.43 -7.86
C GLY A 140 -14.34 -16.41 -8.58
N GLN A 141 -15.46 -16.82 -7.97
CA GLN A 141 -16.47 -17.67 -8.63
C GLN A 141 -17.71 -16.89 -9.09
N GLY A 142 -17.84 -15.64 -8.71
CA GLY A 142 -18.98 -14.82 -9.07
C GLY A 142 -18.71 -13.89 -10.24
N LYS A 143 -19.46 -12.78 -10.27
CA LYS A 143 -19.47 -11.76 -11.33
C LYS A 143 -18.93 -10.42 -10.86
N ALA A 144 -18.41 -10.31 -9.63
CA ALA A 144 -17.90 -9.05 -9.09
C ALA A 144 -16.61 -8.58 -9.75
N ASN A 145 -15.85 -9.52 -10.33
CA ASN A 145 -14.48 -9.29 -10.79
C ASN A 145 -13.57 -8.81 -9.63
N ILE A 146 -13.44 -9.66 -8.62
CA ILE A 146 -12.73 -9.37 -7.37
C ILE A 146 -11.29 -8.89 -7.61
N ARG A 147 -10.60 -9.43 -8.62
CA ARG A 147 -9.24 -8.99 -8.95
C ARG A 147 -9.19 -7.49 -9.29
N ASP A 148 -10.11 -7.02 -10.12
CA ASP A 148 -10.12 -5.62 -10.55
C ASP A 148 -10.66 -4.70 -9.46
N ILE A 149 -11.53 -5.19 -8.57
CA ILE A 149 -11.92 -4.47 -7.34
C ILE A 149 -10.69 -4.22 -6.45
N LEU A 150 -9.90 -5.27 -6.17
CA LEU A 150 -8.68 -5.15 -5.37
C LEU A 150 -7.64 -4.25 -6.05
N ALA A 151 -7.52 -4.34 -7.38
CA ALA A 151 -6.63 -3.48 -8.16
C ALA A 151 -7.06 -2.00 -8.09
N GLU A 152 -8.36 -1.71 -8.15
CA GLU A 152 -8.87 -0.34 -8.01
C GLU A 152 -8.65 0.21 -6.60
N LEU A 153 -8.92 -0.58 -5.56
CA LEU A 153 -8.60 -0.19 -4.17
C LEU A 153 -7.09 0.08 -3.99
N THR A 154 -6.24 -0.75 -4.61
CA THR A 154 -4.78 -0.55 -4.61
C THR A 154 -4.38 0.72 -5.35
N ARG A 155 -4.99 1.02 -6.51
CA ARG A 155 -4.74 2.24 -7.29
C ARG A 155 -5.08 3.51 -6.49
N GLN A 156 -6.16 3.46 -5.71
CA GLN A 156 -6.56 4.54 -4.82
C GLN A 156 -5.75 4.59 -3.51
N ASP A 157 -4.80 3.68 -3.34
CA ASP A 157 -3.95 3.58 -2.16
C ASP A 157 -4.79 3.38 -0.86
N TYR A 158 -5.84 2.56 -0.97
CA TYR A 158 -6.74 2.25 0.13
C TYR A 158 -6.02 1.48 1.24
N PHE A 159 -6.09 2.01 2.46
CA PHE A 159 -5.44 1.45 3.66
C PHE A 159 -6.43 0.90 4.71
N GLY A 160 -7.73 0.81 4.37
CA GLY A 160 -8.72 0.25 5.29
C GLY A 160 -8.75 -1.28 5.27
N TYR A 161 -9.75 -1.84 5.93
CA TYR A 161 -9.93 -3.29 6.02
C TYR A 161 -10.94 -3.77 4.98
N LEU A 162 -10.70 -4.98 4.46
CA LEU A 162 -11.68 -5.73 3.68
C LEU A 162 -12.43 -6.65 4.64
N ALA A 163 -13.68 -6.31 4.96
CA ALA A 163 -14.58 -7.18 5.70
C ALA A 163 -15.17 -8.22 4.74
N VAL A 164 -14.90 -9.50 5.00
CA VAL A 164 -15.50 -10.60 4.23
C VAL A 164 -16.92 -10.81 4.73
N GLU A 165 -17.90 -10.55 3.88
CA GLU A 165 -19.29 -10.85 4.16
C GLU A 165 -19.77 -11.97 3.23
N HIS A 166 -20.25 -13.07 3.81
CA HIS A 166 -20.76 -14.23 3.07
C HIS A 166 -22.13 -14.60 3.63
N GLU A 167 -23.19 -14.09 3.00
CA GLU A 167 -24.56 -14.12 3.51
C GLU A 167 -25.44 -15.13 2.76
N LYS A 168 -24.85 -16.26 2.37
CA LYS A 168 -25.59 -17.34 1.73
C LYS A 168 -26.30 -18.20 2.79
N LYS A 169 -27.63 -18.27 2.68
CA LYS A 169 -28.51 -18.96 3.64
C LYS A 169 -28.12 -20.44 3.85
N GLU A 170 -27.73 -21.14 2.78
CA GLU A 170 -27.36 -22.55 2.84
C GLU A 170 -26.05 -22.81 3.60
N ASP A 171 -25.21 -21.78 3.76
CA ASP A 171 -23.90 -21.90 4.38
C ASP A 171 -23.91 -21.41 5.84
N VAL A 172 -25.07 -20.99 6.39
CA VAL A 172 -25.17 -20.34 7.71
C VAL A 172 -24.61 -21.18 8.86
N ASP A 173 -24.84 -22.50 8.82
CA ASP A 173 -24.37 -23.42 9.86
C ASP A 173 -22.87 -23.76 9.70
N ASN A 174 -22.29 -23.55 8.53
CA ASN A 174 -20.88 -23.81 8.26
C ASN A 174 -20.34 -22.91 7.13
N PRO A 175 -20.07 -21.62 7.42
CA PRO A 175 -19.60 -20.67 6.41
C PRO A 175 -18.08 -20.77 6.16
N LEU A 176 -17.36 -21.59 6.93
CA LEU A 176 -15.89 -21.67 6.83
C LEU A 176 -15.40 -22.14 5.45
N PRO A 177 -15.93 -23.23 4.84
CA PRO A 177 -15.45 -23.69 3.55
C PRO A 177 -15.51 -22.65 2.42
N PRO A 178 -16.64 -21.93 2.19
CA PRO A 178 -16.68 -20.91 1.16
C PRO A 178 -15.78 -19.71 1.49
N VAL A 179 -15.72 -19.28 2.76
CA VAL A 179 -14.84 -18.17 3.17
C VAL A 179 -13.37 -18.52 2.92
N LEU A 180 -12.91 -19.71 3.32
CA LEU A 180 -11.53 -20.16 3.10
C LEU A 180 -11.17 -20.18 1.61
N LYS A 181 -12.07 -20.68 0.76
CA LYS A 181 -11.87 -20.68 -0.69
C LYS A 181 -11.75 -19.25 -1.26
N GLY A 182 -12.50 -18.30 -0.71
CA GLY A 182 -12.38 -16.89 -1.06
C GLY A 182 -11.04 -16.29 -0.63
N LEU A 183 -10.56 -16.61 0.57
CA LEU A 183 -9.25 -16.15 1.06
C LEU A 183 -8.10 -16.75 0.24
N GLU A 184 -8.18 -18.02 -0.14
CA GLU A 184 -7.23 -18.67 -1.07
C GLU A 184 -7.18 -17.95 -2.42
N TYR A 185 -8.34 -17.55 -2.95
CA TYR A 185 -8.39 -16.76 -4.19
C TYR A 185 -7.70 -15.40 -4.02
N ILE A 186 -7.98 -14.66 -2.94
CA ILE A 186 -7.34 -13.37 -2.69
C ILE A 186 -5.82 -13.54 -2.62
N ALA A 187 -5.34 -14.49 -1.83
CA ALA A 187 -3.91 -14.79 -1.71
C ALA A 187 -3.28 -15.13 -3.07
N GLY A 188 -4.00 -15.85 -3.93
CA GLY A 188 -3.56 -16.21 -5.28
C GLY A 188 -3.53 -15.06 -6.28
N VAL A 189 -4.18 -13.92 -6.01
CA VAL A 189 -4.19 -12.74 -6.88
C VAL A 189 -3.47 -11.52 -6.30
N THR A 190 -2.98 -11.60 -5.07
CA THR A 190 -2.13 -10.58 -4.45
C THR A 190 -0.64 -10.93 -4.53
N TYR A 191 0.22 -9.92 -4.60
CA TYR A 191 1.66 -10.11 -4.79
C TYR A 191 2.49 -9.78 -3.53
N TYR A 192 2.21 -8.65 -2.88
CA TYR A 192 3.02 -8.12 -1.78
C TYR A 192 2.67 -8.68 -0.38
N GLN A 193 1.91 -9.79 -0.29
CA GLN A 193 1.42 -10.32 0.99
C GLN A 193 2.55 -10.66 1.99
N ASP A 194 3.72 -11.09 1.50
CA ASP A 194 4.88 -11.43 2.32
C ASP A 194 6.01 -10.38 2.27
N PHE A 195 5.71 -9.18 1.76
CA PHE A 195 6.69 -8.10 1.69
C PHE A 195 6.47 -7.10 2.83
N ASP A 196 7.56 -6.67 3.44
CA ASP A 196 7.57 -5.53 4.35
C ASP A 196 7.63 -4.23 3.56
N GLN A 197 6.63 -3.36 3.74
CA GLN A 197 6.69 -1.99 3.22
C GLN A 197 7.56 -1.13 4.15
N ILE A 198 8.83 -0.97 3.82
CA ILE A 198 9.81 -0.31 4.71
C ILE A 198 9.70 1.22 4.69
N LEU A 199 9.02 1.80 3.70
CA LEU A 199 8.46 3.15 3.80
C LEU A 199 7.01 3.06 4.31
N GLY A 200 6.88 2.77 5.61
CA GLY A 200 5.61 2.39 6.22
C GLY A 200 4.62 3.53 6.48
N ARG A 201 3.49 3.17 7.11
CA ARG A 201 2.36 4.07 7.40
C ARG A 201 1.89 4.00 8.84
N TRP A 202 1.45 5.15 9.34
CA TRP A 202 0.61 5.25 10.55
C TRP A 202 -0.77 5.76 10.16
N GLY A 203 -1.74 4.86 10.06
CA GLY A 203 -3.03 5.18 9.44
C GLY A 203 -2.80 5.50 7.96
N ARG A 204 -3.33 6.64 7.49
CA ARG A 204 -3.23 7.04 6.07
C ARG A 204 -1.92 7.72 5.70
N LYS A 205 -1.06 8.04 6.68
CA LYS A 205 0.12 8.85 6.45
C LYS A 205 1.38 8.02 6.44
N TYR A 206 2.19 8.19 5.40
CA TYR A 206 3.52 7.64 5.29
C TYR A 206 4.48 8.27 6.30
N HIS A 207 5.49 7.52 6.72
CA HIS A 207 6.52 7.98 7.64
C HIS A 207 7.92 7.44 7.29
N LYS A 208 8.96 8.15 7.76
CA LYS A 208 10.36 7.73 7.64
C LYS A 208 10.88 6.93 8.85
N HIS A 209 10.01 6.37 9.70
CA HIS A 209 10.46 5.59 10.87
C HIS A 209 11.38 4.43 10.43
N GLY A 210 12.50 4.27 11.12
CA GLY A 210 13.55 3.31 10.77
C GLY A 210 14.53 3.79 9.71
N TRP A 211 14.31 4.94 9.07
CA TRP A 211 15.25 5.50 8.10
C TRP A 211 16.09 6.65 8.69
N ASN A 212 17.36 6.71 8.32
CA ASN A 212 18.33 7.69 8.79
C ASN A 212 19.12 8.29 7.63
N HIS A 213 19.71 9.46 7.86
CA HIS A 213 20.53 10.17 6.88
C HIS A 213 22.00 10.14 7.27
N TYR A 214 22.85 9.91 6.28
CA TYR A 214 24.30 10.14 6.34
C TYR A 214 24.69 11.10 5.21
N GLY A 215 25.58 12.06 5.49
CA GLY A 215 25.97 13.11 4.55
C GLY A 215 25.02 14.32 4.52
N PRO A 216 25.38 15.38 3.76
CA PRO A 216 24.58 16.60 3.65
C PRO A 216 23.27 16.46 2.85
N GLY A 217 23.13 15.40 2.03
CA GLY A 217 21.90 15.12 1.28
C GLY A 217 20.78 14.55 2.13
N TYR A 218 19.54 14.86 1.78
CA TYR A 218 18.38 14.27 2.45
C TYR A 218 17.20 14.01 1.51
N PHE A 219 16.21 13.29 2.05
CA PHE A 219 14.94 13.04 1.39
C PHE A 219 13.78 13.66 2.17
N GLU A 220 13.01 14.50 1.49
CA GLU A 220 11.71 14.97 1.93
C GLU A 220 10.66 13.91 1.61
N LEU A 221 9.74 13.62 2.55
CA LEU A 221 8.64 12.68 2.36
C LEU A 221 7.32 13.43 2.26
N ASP A 222 6.64 13.30 1.13
CA ASP A 222 5.21 13.58 1.05
C ASP A 222 4.45 12.50 1.84
N LYS A 223 3.89 12.89 2.99
CA LYS A 223 3.21 11.97 3.91
C LYS A 223 1.89 11.44 3.36
N GLU A 224 1.30 12.07 2.35
CA GLU A 224 0.03 11.61 1.78
C GLU A 224 0.29 10.62 0.64
N THR A 225 1.28 10.89 -0.22
CA THR A 225 1.54 10.07 -1.42
C THR A 225 2.66 9.04 -1.26
N GLY A 226 3.48 9.15 -0.20
CA GLY A 226 4.60 8.25 0.03
C GLY A 226 5.79 8.52 -0.90
N VAL A 227 5.78 9.65 -1.61
CA VAL A 227 6.87 10.05 -2.50
C VAL A 227 7.99 10.66 -1.67
N LEU A 228 9.17 10.08 -1.78
CA LEU A 228 10.43 10.66 -1.34
C LEU A 228 11.02 11.49 -2.48
N LYS A 229 11.50 12.70 -2.18
CA LYS A 229 12.26 13.56 -3.11
C LYS A 229 13.64 13.85 -2.54
N GLY A 230 14.68 13.66 -3.33
CA GLY A 230 16.06 13.98 -2.97
C GLY A 230 16.34 15.49 -3.00
N HIS A 231 17.15 15.97 -2.04
CA HIS A 231 17.54 17.36 -1.88
C HIS A 231 18.99 17.52 -1.44
N ASP A 232 19.58 18.66 -1.77
CA ASP A 232 20.91 19.11 -1.34
C ASP A 232 22.07 18.23 -1.81
N GLY A 233 23.05 17.93 -0.97
CA GLY A 233 24.33 17.33 -1.40
C GLY A 233 24.35 15.82 -1.45
N MET A 234 25.53 15.23 -1.60
CA MET A 234 25.72 13.79 -1.54
C MET A 234 25.24 13.22 -0.19
N GLY A 235 24.59 12.06 -0.19
CA GLY A 235 24.20 11.40 1.04
C GLY A 235 23.53 10.05 0.83
N LEU A 236 23.40 9.32 1.93
CA LEU A 236 22.72 8.03 1.97
C LEU A 236 21.55 8.10 2.94
N PHE A 237 20.35 7.82 2.43
CA PHE A 237 19.16 7.60 3.23
C PHE A 237 18.96 6.10 3.42
N TRP A 238 19.31 5.59 4.60
CA TRP A 238 19.44 4.15 4.85
C TRP A 238 18.47 3.65 5.91
N TYR A 239 17.99 2.42 5.73
CA TYR A 239 17.02 1.78 6.61
C TYR A 239 17.72 0.97 7.70
N SER A 240 17.65 1.42 8.94
CA SER A 240 18.29 0.81 10.10
C SER A 240 17.42 -0.26 10.80
N GLY A 241 16.24 -0.58 10.27
CA GLY A 241 15.32 -1.51 10.93
C GLY A 241 15.86 -2.93 11.02
N LYS A 242 16.64 -3.36 10.00
CA LYS A 242 17.20 -4.71 9.92
C LYS A 242 18.33 -4.79 8.87
N LYS A 243 19.30 -5.69 9.09
CA LYS A 243 20.25 -6.14 8.05
C LYS A 243 19.65 -7.34 7.30
N TYR A 244 19.80 -7.37 5.99
CA TYR A 244 19.22 -8.40 5.13
C TYR A 244 20.29 -9.31 4.55
N ASP A 245 20.05 -10.64 4.62
CA ASP A 245 20.85 -11.66 3.93
C ASP A 245 20.37 -11.81 2.48
N ASP A 246 19.58 -12.85 2.22
CA ASP A 246 18.90 -13.09 0.95
C ASP A 246 17.55 -12.37 0.92
N PHE A 247 17.28 -11.59 -0.13
CA PHE A 247 16.05 -10.81 -0.23
C PHE A 247 15.66 -10.49 -1.67
N VAL A 248 14.39 -10.08 -1.81
CA VAL A 248 13.86 -9.36 -2.97
C VAL A 248 13.45 -7.97 -2.50
N LEU A 249 14.06 -6.93 -3.07
CA LEU A 249 13.73 -5.53 -2.87
C LEU A 249 13.05 -5.00 -4.13
N GLU A 250 11.84 -4.48 -3.99
CA GLU A 250 11.10 -3.82 -5.06
C GLU A 250 10.83 -2.37 -4.68
N LEU A 251 11.07 -1.46 -5.61
CA LEU A 251 10.79 -0.05 -5.44
C LEU A 251 10.46 0.62 -6.77
N GLU A 252 9.82 1.78 -6.68
CA GLU A 252 9.66 2.67 -7.82
C GLU A 252 10.55 3.89 -7.67
N PHE A 253 11.22 4.26 -8.76
CA PHE A 253 12.00 5.49 -8.84
C PHE A 253 11.61 6.32 -10.05
N LYS A 254 11.88 7.62 -10.00
CA LYS A 254 11.69 8.55 -11.12
C LYS A 254 12.84 9.53 -11.16
N CYS A 255 13.44 9.72 -12.33
CA CYS A 255 14.42 10.77 -12.59
C CYS A 255 13.69 12.06 -12.96
N GLU A 256 14.09 13.21 -12.39
CA GLU A 256 13.55 14.51 -12.80
C GLU A 256 13.95 14.83 -14.25
N ASP A 257 15.23 14.60 -14.57
CA ASP A 257 15.83 14.89 -15.88
C ASP A 257 16.85 13.81 -16.27
N GLU A 258 17.51 13.97 -17.42
CA GLU A 258 18.47 13.00 -17.94
C GLU A 258 19.79 12.97 -17.16
N LEU A 259 20.08 14.02 -16.38
CA LEU A 259 21.32 14.16 -15.59
C LEU A 259 21.16 13.63 -14.15
N THR A 260 19.95 13.17 -13.78
CA THR A 260 19.68 12.58 -12.47
C THR A 260 20.64 11.43 -12.22
N ASN A 261 21.41 11.55 -11.15
CA ASN A 261 22.31 10.53 -10.65
C ASN A 261 21.89 10.13 -9.23
N SER A 262 21.76 8.84 -9.00
CA SER A 262 21.40 8.24 -7.72
C SER A 262 21.76 6.74 -7.78
N GLY A 263 21.38 6.00 -6.75
CA GLY A 263 21.54 4.56 -6.68
C GLY A 263 20.82 3.96 -5.49
N VAL A 264 20.60 2.66 -5.57
CA VAL A 264 20.07 1.84 -4.48
C VAL A 264 21.23 1.03 -3.92
N PHE A 265 21.65 1.36 -2.71
CA PHE A 265 22.68 0.64 -1.99
C PHE A 265 22.09 -0.60 -1.31
N ILE A 266 22.76 -1.73 -1.46
CA ILE A 266 22.45 -3.00 -0.82
C ILE A 266 23.71 -3.56 -0.15
N ARG A 267 23.52 -4.37 0.91
CA ARG A 267 24.62 -4.91 1.73
C ARG A 267 25.50 -3.83 2.39
N VAL A 268 24.93 -2.68 2.77
CA VAL A 268 25.67 -1.66 3.55
C VAL A 268 26.05 -2.28 4.91
N PRO A 269 27.34 -2.55 5.18
CA PRO A 269 27.72 -3.55 6.17
C PRO A 269 27.47 -3.07 7.59
N GLU A 270 27.74 -1.80 7.87
CA GLU A 270 27.57 -1.17 9.17
C GLU A 270 26.90 0.19 9.04
N MET A 271 26.55 0.79 10.18
CA MET A 271 26.02 2.15 10.22
C MET A 271 27.01 3.10 9.50
N PRO A 272 26.57 3.81 8.44
CA PRO A 272 27.43 4.74 7.72
C PRO A 272 27.95 5.85 8.65
N ALA A 273 29.26 5.91 8.83
CA ALA A 273 29.96 6.95 9.59
C ALA A 273 31.02 7.69 8.75
N SER A 274 31.32 7.17 7.56
CA SER A 274 32.20 7.74 6.54
C SER A 274 31.74 7.22 5.16
N ASP A 275 32.28 7.78 4.09
CA ASP A 275 31.97 7.34 2.71
C ASP A 275 32.56 5.96 2.36
N ASP A 276 33.23 5.31 3.32
CA ASP A 276 33.90 4.02 3.11
C ASP A 276 32.90 2.89 2.80
N TYR A 277 31.63 3.03 3.21
CA TYR A 277 30.59 2.05 2.88
C TYR A 277 30.48 1.78 1.37
N ILE A 278 30.82 2.76 0.53
CA ILE A 278 30.78 2.65 -0.94
C ILE A 278 31.69 1.51 -1.45
N TYR A 279 32.81 1.25 -0.77
CA TYR A 279 33.76 0.22 -1.17
C TYR A 279 33.44 -1.17 -0.62
N HIS A 280 32.44 -1.27 0.27
CA HIS A 280 32.09 -2.46 1.05
C HIS A 280 30.62 -2.87 0.92
N SER A 281 29.94 -2.33 -0.10
CA SER A 281 28.54 -2.56 -0.43
C SER A 281 28.33 -2.49 -1.94
N PHE A 282 27.13 -2.81 -2.42
CA PHE A 282 26.80 -2.71 -3.84
C PHE A 282 25.83 -1.56 -4.08
N GLU A 283 26.07 -0.77 -5.12
CA GLU A 283 25.15 0.25 -5.59
C GLU A 283 24.53 -0.20 -6.92
N VAL A 284 23.20 -0.34 -6.95
CA VAL A 284 22.45 -0.48 -8.20
C VAL A 284 22.15 0.91 -8.73
N GLN A 285 22.82 1.30 -9.81
CA GLN A 285 22.88 2.68 -10.29
C GLN A 285 21.55 3.17 -10.85
N ILE A 286 21.29 4.47 -10.71
CA ILE A 286 20.25 5.23 -11.41
C ILE A 286 20.94 6.42 -12.09
N ASP A 287 21.25 6.28 -13.38
CA ASP A 287 21.85 7.31 -14.22
C ASP A 287 21.62 6.93 -15.70
N ASP A 288 20.70 7.64 -16.37
CA ASP A 288 20.33 7.34 -17.76
C ASP A 288 21.19 8.04 -18.81
N HIS A 289 22.04 8.99 -18.39
CA HIS A 289 23.00 9.69 -19.24
C HIS A 289 24.28 8.85 -19.42
N SER A 290 24.77 8.25 -18.33
CA SER A 290 25.91 7.35 -18.32
C SER A 290 25.59 6.00 -18.99
N LYS A 291 26.63 5.23 -19.33
CA LYS A 291 26.50 3.96 -20.08
C LYS A 291 27.39 2.88 -19.49
N GLY A 292 27.10 1.61 -19.84
CA GLY A 292 27.88 0.46 -19.39
C GLY A 292 27.77 0.30 -17.87
N ILE A 293 28.92 0.14 -17.21
CA ILE A 293 29.03 -0.08 -15.75
C ILE A 293 28.61 1.13 -14.89
N HIS A 294 28.23 2.25 -15.50
CA HIS A 294 27.73 3.45 -14.81
C HIS A 294 26.30 3.83 -15.22
N GLY A 295 25.63 3.02 -16.05
CA GLY A 295 24.24 3.29 -16.45
C GLY A 295 23.21 2.72 -15.47
N THR A 296 21.96 3.17 -15.56
CA THR A 296 20.84 2.65 -14.76
C THR A 296 20.77 1.13 -14.76
N ALA A 297 20.58 0.54 -13.57
CA ALA A 297 20.59 -0.89 -13.26
C ALA A 297 21.95 -1.61 -13.35
N ALA A 298 23.05 -0.90 -13.61
CA ALA A 298 24.39 -1.43 -13.40
C ALA A 298 24.64 -1.70 -11.90
N VAL A 299 25.45 -2.71 -11.60
CA VAL A 299 26.18 -2.69 -10.33
C VAL A 299 27.36 -1.75 -10.53
N TYR A 300 27.28 -0.58 -9.89
CA TYR A 300 28.11 0.58 -10.23
C TYR A 300 29.60 0.24 -10.21
N ASP A 301 30.28 0.58 -11.31
CA ASP A 301 31.70 0.33 -11.56
C ASP A 301 32.13 -1.15 -11.65
N ALA A 302 31.19 -2.10 -11.58
CA ALA A 302 31.49 -3.54 -11.57
C ALA A 302 30.86 -4.33 -12.73
N GLU A 303 29.54 -4.22 -12.93
CA GLU A 303 28.83 -5.01 -13.92
C GLU A 303 27.75 -4.18 -14.63
N ALA A 304 27.75 -4.25 -15.97
CA ALA A 304 26.84 -3.45 -16.79
C ALA A 304 25.52 -4.20 -17.02
N PRO A 305 24.39 -3.49 -17.15
CA PRO A 305 23.16 -4.12 -17.58
C PRO A 305 23.29 -4.56 -19.05
N THR A 306 22.66 -5.67 -19.41
CA THR A 306 22.68 -6.24 -20.76
C THR A 306 21.88 -5.41 -21.76
N LYS A 307 20.95 -4.56 -21.28
CA LYS A 307 20.09 -3.69 -22.08
C LYS A 307 19.55 -2.51 -21.28
N LYS A 308 19.22 -1.42 -21.96
CA LYS A 308 18.49 -0.28 -21.37
C LYS A 308 16.99 -0.60 -21.36
N ALA A 309 16.38 -0.54 -20.18
CA ALA A 309 14.93 -0.73 -20.02
C ALA A 309 14.26 0.39 -19.21
N SER A 310 14.99 1.49 -18.92
CA SER A 310 14.44 2.66 -18.22
C SER A 310 13.48 3.44 -19.12
N ASN A 311 12.39 3.91 -18.51
CA ASN A 311 11.50 4.91 -19.06
C ASN A 311 12.20 6.27 -19.08
N LEU A 312 11.75 7.17 -19.96
CA LEU A 312 12.25 8.54 -20.04
C LEU A 312 12.04 9.32 -18.73
N SER A 313 12.87 10.33 -18.49
CA SER A 313 12.75 11.23 -17.33
C SER A 313 11.33 11.80 -17.17
N GLY A 314 10.91 11.96 -15.92
CA GLY A 314 9.54 12.30 -15.57
C GLY A 314 8.56 11.10 -15.53
N LYS A 315 8.99 9.89 -15.92
CA LYS A 315 8.19 8.66 -15.77
C LYS A 315 8.73 7.78 -14.64
N TRP A 316 7.80 7.11 -13.96
CA TRP A 316 8.15 6.12 -12.94
C TRP A 316 8.73 4.86 -13.60
N ASN A 317 9.72 4.29 -12.94
CA ASN A 317 10.37 3.04 -13.25
C ASN A 317 10.18 2.08 -12.08
N HIS A 318 9.89 0.82 -12.37
CA HIS A 318 9.85 -0.24 -11.38
C HIS A 318 11.18 -1.00 -11.39
N MET A 319 11.86 -1.05 -10.25
CA MET A 319 13.11 -1.79 -10.07
C MET A 319 12.90 -2.91 -9.06
N ARG A 320 13.26 -4.13 -9.46
CA ARG A 320 13.30 -5.31 -8.60
C ARG A 320 14.74 -5.81 -8.51
N ILE A 321 15.30 -5.79 -7.31
CA ILE A 321 16.63 -6.31 -6.99
C ILE A 321 16.44 -7.58 -6.18
N GLU A 322 16.87 -8.70 -6.73
CA GLU A 322 16.92 -9.99 -6.03
C GLU A 322 18.38 -10.30 -5.72
N LEU A 323 18.69 -10.48 -4.45
CA LEU A 323 20.00 -10.92 -3.99
C LEU A 323 19.80 -12.22 -3.24
N VAL A 324 20.28 -13.33 -3.81
CA VAL A 324 20.20 -14.67 -3.22
C VAL A 324 21.55 -15.36 -3.32
N GLY A 325 22.11 -15.74 -2.17
CA GLY A 325 23.49 -16.16 -2.06
C GLY A 325 24.42 -15.07 -2.59
N HIS A 326 25.16 -15.39 -3.66
CA HIS A 326 26.07 -14.46 -4.32
C HIS A 326 25.55 -13.96 -5.68
N ILE A 327 24.28 -14.17 -5.99
CA ILE A 327 23.70 -13.72 -7.26
C ILE A 327 22.90 -12.45 -7.03
N ILE A 328 23.29 -11.37 -7.73
CA ILE A 328 22.51 -10.14 -7.84
C ILE A 328 21.78 -10.18 -9.18
N LYS A 329 20.46 -10.10 -9.13
CA LYS A 329 19.59 -10.00 -10.30
C LYS A 329 18.81 -8.69 -10.23
N VAL A 330 18.83 -7.93 -11.33
CA VAL A 330 18.06 -6.68 -11.45
C VAL A 330 17.08 -6.81 -12.60
N ASP A 331 15.80 -6.66 -12.29
CA ASP A 331 14.73 -6.50 -13.26
C ASP A 331 14.29 -5.02 -13.27
N LEU A 332 14.20 -4.43 -14.45
CA LEU A 332 13.77 -3.05 -14.65
C LEU A 332 12.56 -3.04 -15.58
N ASN A 333 11.45 -2.46 -15.11
CA ASN A 333 10.17 -2.39 -15.82
C ASN A 333 9.66 -3.75 -16.35
N GLY A 334 9.87 -4.81 -15.55
CA GLY A 334 9.44 -6.18 -15.88
C GLY A 334 10.42 -6.95 -16.77
N GLU A 335 11.55 -6.36 -17.14
CA GLU A 335 12.59 -7.02 -17.92
C GLU A 335 13.83 -7.29 -17.09
N ASN A 336 14.34 -8.53 -17.12
CA ASN A 336 15.66 -8.81 -16.56
C ASN A 336 16.74 -8.08 -17.37
N VAL A 337 17.52 -7.25 -16.71
CA VAL A 337 18.60 -6.45 -17.32
C VAL A 337 19.97 -6.76 -16.74
N LEU A 338 20.07 -7.40 -15.58
CA LEU A 338 21.34 -7.83 -15.01
C LEU A 338 21.14 -9.13 -14.22
N THR A 339 22.08 -10.06 -14.37
CA THR A 339 22.28 -11.21 -13.49
C THR A 339 23.78 -11.39 -13.34
N TRP A 340 24.29 -11.25 -12.13
CA TRP A 340 25.72 -11.23 -11.86
C TRP A 340 26.06 -12.06 -10.61
N GLU A 341 27.08 -12.89 -10.72
CA GLU A 341 27.71 -13.52 -9.56
C GLU A 341 28.69 -12.53 -8.94
N MET A 342 28.36 -12.06 -7.74
CA MET A 342 29.05 -10.97 -7.08
C MET A 342 30.47 -11.37 -6.67
N GLU A 343 31.41 -10.51 -7.03
CA GLU A 343 32.82 -10.61 -6.67
C GLU A 343 33.40 -9.20 -6.48
N PRO A 344 34.48 -9.03 -5.71
CA PRO A 344 35.18 -7.75 -5.65
C PRO A 344 35.61 -7.29 -7.05
N ARG A 345 35.08 -6.15 -7.49
CA ARG A 345 35.33 -5.59 -8.82
C ARG A 345 35.04 -4.09 -8.83
N GLY A 346 35.81 -3.34 -9.61
CA GLY A 346 35.67 -1.88 -9.67
C GLY A 346 36.00 -1.24 -8.33
N LYS A 347 35.08 -0.42 -7.82
CA LYS A 347 35.18 0.17 -6.47
C LYS A 347 34.96 -0.86 -5.35
N ILE A 348 34.27 -1.97 -5.59
CA ILE A 348 33.93 -2.92 -4.53
C ILE A 348 35.18 -3.72 -4.15
N ARG A 349 35.65 -3.55 -2.92
CA ARG A 349 36.87 -4.22 -2.39
C ARG A 349 36.55 -5.54 -1.73
N ASP A 350 35.45 -5.58 -1.00
CA ASP A 350 34.87 -6.75 -0.35
C ASP A 350 33.38 -6.48 -0.08
N PHE A 351 32.67 -7.44 0.53
CA PHE A 351 31.28 -7.29 0.90
C PHE A 351 30.93 -8.19 2.10
N ALA A 352 29.99 -7.73 2.92
CA ALA A 352 29.48 -8.49 4.04
C ALA A 352 28.41 -9.51 3.61
N ARG A 353 28.26 -10.57 4.42
CA ARG A 353 27.17 -11.55 4.27
C ARG A 353 25.80 -10.95 4.54
N GLU A 354 25.66 -9.85 5.27
CA GLU A 354 24.39 -9.14 5.48
C GLU A 354 24.63 -7.64 5.64
N GLY A 355 23.63 -6.83 5.30
CA GLY A 355 23.74 -5.38 5.45
C GLY A 355 22.43 -4.63 5.26
N TYR A 356 22.49 -3.32 5.48
CA TYR A 356 21.36 -2.42 5.33
C TYR A 356 21.09 -2.06 3.86
N ILE A 357 19.89 -1.53 3.63
CA ILE A 357 19.46 -0.95 2.35
C ILE A 357 19.57 0.57 2.45
N GLY A 358 19.98 1.24 1.36
CA GLY A 358 20.02 2.69 1.29
C GLY A 358 19.65 3.26 -0.07
N LEU A 359 19.20 4.51 -0.07
CA LEU A 359 18.90 5.29 -1.25
C LEU A 359 19.86 6.48 -1.30
N GLN A 360 20.56 6.63 -2.42
CA GLN A 360 21.51 7.72 -2.57
C GLN A 360 20.80 9.01 -2.99
N ASN A 361 21.17 10.12 -2.37
CA ASN A 361 21.00 11.45 -2.96
C ASN A 361 22.36 11.92 -3.48
N HIS A 362 22.43 12.39 -4.72
CA HIS A 362 23.68 12.83 -5.33
C HIS A 362 23.88 14.35 -5.22
N ASP A 363 22.92 15.13 -5.72
CA ASP A 363 22.95 16.59 -5.68
C ASP A 363 21.56 17.25 -5.81
N SER A 364 21.52 18.57 -5.65
CA SER A 364 20.29 19.37 -5.65
C SER A 364 19.80 19.76 -7.04
N ARG A 365 20.64 19.57 -8.08
CA ARG A 365 20.36 20.04 -9.44
C ARG A 365 19.56 19.01 -10.23
N SER A 366 19.68 17.73 -9.87
CA SER A 366 19.06 16.62 -10.60
C SER A 366 18.36 15.65 -9.63
N PRO A 367 17.20 16.06 -9.04
CA PRO A 367 16.54 15.28 -8.01
C PRO A 367 16.06 13.91 -8.51
N VAL A 368 16.20 12.91 -7.64
CA VAL A 368 15.57 11.60 -7.79
C VAL A 368 14.35 11.50 -6.87
N TYR A 369 13.37 10.71 -7.29
CA TYR A 369 12.20 10.38 -6.49
C TYR A 369 12.10 8.89 -6.25
N PHE A 370 11.63 8.48 -5.07
CA PHE A 370 11.36 7.08 -4.72
C PHE A 370 9.98 6.93 -4.10
N ARG A 371 9.35 5.76 -4.26
CA ARG A 371 8.14 5.35 -3.52
C ARG A 371 7.99 3.83 -3.57
N ASN A 372 6.97 3.30 -2.90
CA ASN A 372 6.58 1.89 -2.99
C ASN A 372 7.74 0.93 -2.69
N ILE A 373 8.43 1.13 -1.56
CA ILE A 373 9.62 0.36 -1.19
C ILE A 373 9.19 -0.86 -0.36
N PHE A 374 9.30 -2.03 -0.97
CA PHE A 374 8.91 -3.32 -0.42
C PHE A 374 10.10 -4.27 -0.39
N ILE A 375 10.29 -5.00 0.71
CA ILE A 375 11.35 -6.00 0.83
C ILE A 375 10.79 -7.31 1.37
N LYS A 376 11.21 -8.43 0.79
CA LYS A 376 10.89 -9.79 1.25
C LYS A 376 12.17 -10.57 1.45
N GLU A 377 12.39 -11.07 2.66
CA GLU A 377 13.47 -12.01 2.92
C GLU A 377 13.17 -13.37 2.29
N ILE A 378 14.21 -13.96 1.71
CA ILE A 378 14.19 -15.33 1.21
C ILE A 378 14.87 -16.21 2.25
N LYS A 379 14.19 -17.27 2.68
CA LYS A 379 14.65 -18.17 3.74
C LYS A 379 15.27 -19.44 3.18
#